data_AF-A0AB39N4L6-F1
#
_entry.id   AF-A0AB39N4L6-F1
#
_cell.length_a   1.000
_cell.length_b   1.000
_cell.length_c   1.000
_cell.angle_alpha   90.00
_cell.angle_beta   90.00
_cell.angle_gamma   90.00
#
_symmetry.space_group_name_H-M   'P 1'
#
loop_
_entity.id
_entity.type
_entity.pdbx_description
1 polymer ?
#
loop_
_entity_poly.entity_id
_entity_poly.type
_entity_poly.pdbx_seq_one_letter_code
_entity_poly.pdbx_strand_id
1 'polypeptide(L)'
;MMENSPNMPDLDPVLKTGMSKRNIASAEKALDRIRELGWEPLAAYPGSDTHWKVRCLLGCGEDGKNWEGVMFYSHMRRARRHAGCLPTGVREKAIEALNNSRR
;
A
#
# COMPACT_ATOMS: atom_id res chain seq x y z
N MET A 1 -3.51 17.26 28.97
CA MET A 1 -2.37 17.19 28.03
C MET A 1 -2.79 16.26 26.92
N MET A 2 -2.72 16.72 25.67
CA MET A 2 -3.39 16.11 24.50
C MET A 2 -2.94 14.67 24.23
N GLU A 3 -3.87 13.72 24.38
CA GLU A 3 -3.73 12.35 23.88
C GLU A 3 -3.94 12.39 22.37
N ASN A 4 -2.86 12.53 21.61
CA ASN A 4 -2.90 12.37 20.15
C ASN A 4 -3.24 10.91 19.85
N SER A 5 -4.53 10.61 19.72
CA SER A 5 -5.01 9.34 19.16
C SER A 5 -4.40 9.18 17.76
N PRO A 6 -3.70 8.07 17.47
CA PRO A 6 -3.23 7.81 16.12
C PRO A 6 -4.44 7.69 15.22
N ASN A 7 -4.51 8.60 14.25
CA ASN A 7 -5.54 8.69 13.23
C ASN A 7 -5.71 7.29 12.59
N MET A 8 -6.81 6.59 12.90
CA MET A 8 -7.18 5.35 12.21
C MET A 8 -7.46 5.72 10.75
N PRO A 9 -6.72 5.19 9.76
CA PRO A 9 -7.05 5.45 8.37
C PRO A 9 -8.46 4.91 8.10
N ASP A 10 -9.30 5.72 7.46
CA ASP A 10 -10.67 5.38 7.08
C ASP A 10 -10.71 3.99 6.39
N LEU A 11 -11.20 2.98 7.12
CA LEU A 11 -11.35 1.62 6.63
C LEU A 11 -12.76 1.50 6.05
N ASP A 12 -12.88 1.31 4.74
CA ASP A 12 -14.13 1.05 4.00
C ASP A 12 -15.15 0.16 4.75
N PRO A 13 -16.46 0.45 4.61
CA PRO A 13 -17.55 -0.27 5.28
C PRO A 13 -17.77 -1.72 4.82
N VAL A 14 -16.98 -2.26 3.88
CA VAL A 14 -17.02 -3.67 3.44
C VAL A 14 -16.40 -4.63 4.48
N LEU A 15 -15.89 -4.12 5.61
CA LEU A 15 -15.30 -4.93 6.69
C LEU A 15 -16.26 -5.21 7.88
N LYS A 16 -17.58 -5.20 7.67
CA LYS A 16 -18.56 -5.28 8.77
C LYS A 16 -18.80 -6.67 9.39
N THR A 17 -18.08 -7.72 9.00
CA THR A 17 -18.31 -9.08 9.55
C THR A 17 -17.06 -9.68 10.17
N GLY A 18 -16.85 -9.37 11.45
CA GLY A 18 -16.15 -10.28 12.37
C GLY A 18 -14.61 -10.20 12.37
N MET A 19 -14.02 -9.00 12.35
CA MET A 19 -12.60 -8.90 12.63
C MET A 19 -12.32 -9.14 14.12
N SER A 20 -11.79 -10.34 14.42
CA SER A 20 -11.10 -10.61 15.69
C SER A 20 -9.92 -9.63 15.85
N LYS A 21 -9.46 -9.38 17.10
CA LYS A 21 -8.27 -8.54 17.36
C LYS A 21 -7.05 -8.91 16.49
N ARG A 22 -6.93 -10.19 16.11
CA ARG A 22 -5.86 -10.67 15.21
C ARG A 22 -6.00 -10.12 13.79
N ASN A 23 -7.22 -9.97 13.27
CA ASN A 23 -7.46 -9.46 11.92
C ASN A 23 -7.11 -7.98 11.81
N ILE A 24 -7.37 -7.21 12.88
CA ILE A 24 -6.97 -5.80 12.99
C ILE A 24 -5.45 -5.70 12.95
N ALA A 25 -4.76 -6.44 13.82
CA ALA A 25 -3.29 -6.46 13.84
C ALA A 25 -2.67 -6.93 12.51
N SER A 26 -3.32 -7.84 11.79
CA SER A 26 -2.90 -8.25 10.45
C SER A 26 -3.13 -7.17 9.39
N ALA A 27 -4.24 -6.43 9.47
CA ALA A 27 -4.53 -5.31 8.57
C ALA A 27 -3.51 -4.18 8.76
N GLU A 28 -3.19 -3.84 10.00
CA GLU A 28 -2.16 -2.84 10.33
C GLU A 28 -0.79 -3.22 9.75
N LYS A 29 -0.35 -4.48 9.96
CA LYS A 29 0.89 -5.00 9.36
C LYS A 29 0.87 -4.99 7.83
N ALA A 30 -0.28 -5.27 7.23
CA ALA A 30 -0.42 -5.27 5.78
C ALA A 30 -0.30 -3.86 5.20
N LEU A 31 -0.99 -2.90 5.83
CA LEU A 31 -0.94 -1.47 5.49
C LEU A 31 0.48 -0.94 5.59
N ASP A 32 1.17 -1.21 6.71
CA ASP A 32 2.56 -0.81 6.93
C ASP A 32 3.47 -1.36 5.82
N ARG A 33 3.37 -2.67 5.55
CA ARG A 33 4.19 -3.35 4.55
C ARG A 33 4.03 -2.79 3.14
N ILE A 34 2.81 -2.51 2.70
CA ILE A 34 2.59 -1.99 1.34
C ILE A 34 3.05 -0.53 1.23
N ARG A 35 2.92 0.26 2.30
CA ARG A 35 3.40 1.64 2.38
C ARG A 35 4.93 1.71 2.30
N GLU A 36 5.64 0.82 3.01
CA GLU A 36 7.11 0.67 2.92
C GLU A 36 7.57 0.43 1.47
N LEU A 37 6.77 -0.32 0.70
CA LEU A 37 7.07 -0.65 -0.68
C LEU A 37 6.62 0.43 -1.68
N GLY A 38 6.07 1.55 -1.21
CA GLY A 38 5.59 2.65 -2.06
C GLY A 38 4.28 2.37 -2.77
N TRP A 39 3.37 1.68 -2.07
CA TRP A 39 1.98 1.57 -2.44
C TRP A 39 1.10 2.34 -1.47
N GLU A 40 0.15 3.09 -2.01
CA GLU A 40 -0.87 3.78 -1.24
C GLU A 40 -2.19 3.00 -1.34
N PRO A 41 -2.76 2.52 -0.22
CA PRO A 41 -4.06 1.85 -0.24
C PRO A 41 -5.15 2.87 -0.60
N LEU A 42 -5.96 2.55 -1.61
CA LEU A 42 -7.13 3.33 -2.01
C LEU A 42 -8.43 2.80 -1.40
N ALA A 43 -8.34 1.67 -0.70
CA ALA A 43 -9.43 0.99 -0.04
C ALA A 43 -8.92 0.26 1.21
N ALA A 44 -9.80 -0.17 2.11
CA ALA A 44 -9.41 -0.97 3.28
C ALA A 44 -8.77 -2.31 2.92
N TYR A 45 -7.97 -2.87 3.83
CA TYR A 45 -7.33 -4.17 3.64
C TYR A 45 -8.38 -5.29 3.50
N PRO A 46 -8.51 -5.91 2.31
CA PRO A 46 -9.57 -6.87 2.02
C PRO A 46 -9.19 -8.32 2.39
N GLY A 47 -7.98 -8.53 2.93
CA GLY A 47 -7.42 -9.85 3.22
C GLY A 47 -6.21 -10.21 2.34
N SER A 48 -5.51 -11.29 2.72
CA SER A 48 -4.21 -11.65 2.12
C SER A 48 -4.31 -12.23 0.71
N ASP A 49 -5.45 -12.84 0.38
CA ASP A 49 -5.69 -13.51 -0.92
C ASP A 49 -6.65 -12.72 -1.82
N THR A 50 -7.00 -11.50 -1.42
CA THR A 50 -7.95 -10.67 -2.15
C THR A 50 -7.22 -9.59 -2.94
N HIS A 51 -7.79 -9.22 -4.09
CA HIS A 51 -7.36 -8.06 -4.85
C HIS A 51 -7.56 -6.79 -4.03
N TRP A 52 -6.51 -6.00 -3.90
CA TRP A 52 -6.53 -4.77 -3.15
C TRP A 52 -6.29 -3.58 -4.08
N LYS A 53 -7.18 -2.59 -4.01
CA LYS A 53 -7.07 -1.36 -4.77
C LYS A 53 -5.96 -0.49 -4.19
N VAL A 54 -4.93 -0.24 -5.00
CA VAL A 54 -3.72 0.49 -4.59
C VAL A 54 -3.25 1.44 -5.67
N ARG A 55 -2.53 2.46 -5.23
CA ARG A 55 -1.83 3.42 -6.08
C ARG A 55 -0.33 3.23 -5.94
N CYS A 56 0.37 3.24 -7.06
CA CYS A 56 1.81 3.14 -7.16
C CYS A 56 2.42 4.53 -7.06
N LEU A 57 3.20 4.79 -6.02
CA LEU A 57 3.78 6.11 -5.76
C LEU A 57 5.11 6.36 -6.50
N LEU A 58 5.50 5.45 -7.39
CA LEU A 58 6.77 5.54 -8.11
C LEU A 58 6.64 6.31 -9.42
N GLY A 59 5.57 7.08 -9.66
CA GLY A 59 5.41 7.89 -10.87
C GLY A 59 5.44 7.07 -12.17
N CYS A 60 4.71 5.95 -12.20
CA CYS A 60 4.73 4.99 -13.31
C CYS A 60 3.65 5.21 -14.36
N GLY A 61 2.76 6.16 -14.14
CA GLY A 61 1.66 6.43 -15.05
C GLY A 61 2.15 7.15 -16.29
N GLU A 62 1.46 6.90 -17.39
CA GLU A 62 1.59 7.68 -18.62
C GLU A 62 1.18 9.14 -18.34
N ASP A 63 1.78 10.10 -19.04
CA ASP A 63 1.52 11.54 -18.90
C ASP A 63 1.83 12.16 -17.52
N GLY A 64 2.71 11.54 -16.73
CA GLY A 64 3.18 12.10 -15.44
C GLY A 64 2.27 11.82 -14.24
N LYS A 65 1.40 10.80 -14.33
CA LYS A 65 0.52 10.37 -13.22
C LYS A 65 1.11 9.18 -12.44
N ASN A 66 0.49 8.85 -11.31
CA ASN A 66 0.73 7.61 -10.57
C ASN A 66 -0.13 6.48 -11.14
N TRP A 67 0.39 5.25 -11.16
CA TRP A 67 -0.41 4.09 -11.59
C TRP A 67 -1.44 3.74 -10.51
N GLU A 68 -2.69 3.49 -10.89
CA GLU A 68 -3.76 3.08 -9.98
C GLU A 68 -4.39 1.79 -10.50
N GLY A 69 -4.55 0.81 -9.62
CA GLY A 69 -5.14 -0.46 -10.02
C GLY A 69 -5.32 -1.42 -8.85
N VAL A 70 -5.56 -2.68 -9.17
CA VAL A 70 -5.74 -3.74 -8.18
C VAL A 70 -4.56 -4.70 -8.19
N MET A 71 -4.06 -5.07 -7.01
CA MET A 71 -2.98 -6.02 -6.84
C MET A 71 -3.25 -6.95 -5.66
N PHE A 72 -2.81 -8.20 -5.77
CA PHE A 72 -2.85 -9.13 -4.63
C PHE A 72 -1.87 -8.70 -3.55
N TYR A 73 -2.31 -8.68 -2.28
CA TYR A 73 -1.42 -8.43 -1.16
C TYR A 73 -0.25 -9.41 -1.11
N SER A 74 -0.49 -10.69 -1.45
CA SER A 74 0.55 -11.72 -1.53
C SER A 74 1.66 -11.40 -2.54
N HIS A 75 1.33 -10.70 -3.63
CA HIS A 75 2.29 -10.22 -4.62
C HIS A 75 2.99 -8.96 -4.13
N MET A 76 2.23 -8.00 -3.62
CA MET A 76 2.80 -6.74 -3.11
C MET A 76 3.79 -6.99 -1.97
N ARG A 77 3.44 -7.81 -0.96
CA ARG A 77 4.31 -8.11 0.19
C ARG A 77 5.65 -8.75 -0.20
N ARG A 78 5.70 -9.43 -1.35
CA ARG A 78 6.90 -10.04 -1.97
C ARG A 78 7.65 -9.07 -2.89
N ALA A 79 7.36 -7.76 -2.79
CA ALA A 79 7.90 -6.70 -3.61
C ALA A 79 7.62 -6.83 -5.13
N ARG A 80 6.58 -7.59 -5.51
CA ARG A 80 6.17 -7.66 -6.92
C ARG A 80 5.50 -6.35 -7.34
N ARG A 81 5.80 -5.88 -8.54
CA ARG A 81 5.24 -4.66 -9.13
C ARG A 81 4.27 -4.98 -10.27
N HIS A 82 3.47 -3.98 -10.65
CA HIS A 82 2.63 -4.06 -11.84
C HIS A 82 3.49 -4.14 -13.12
N ALA A 83 2.89 -4.55 -14.23
CA ALA A 83 3.56 -4.60 -15.53
C ALA A 83 3.99 -3.18 -15.97
N GLY A 84 5.14 -3.08 -16.66
CA GLY A 84 5.70 -1.79 -17.07
C GLY A 84 6.24 -0.94 -15.91
N CYS A 85 6.32 -1.51 -14.69
CA CYS A 85 6.69 -0.69 -13.54
C CYS A 85 8.14 -0.22 -13.61
N LEU A 86 9.18 -1.03 -13.84
CA LEU A 86 10.56 -0.52 -13.84
C LEU A 86 11.42 -1.29 -14.83
N PRO A 87 12.24 -0.65 -15.71
CA PRO A 87 13.35 0.29 -15.38
C PRO A 87 13.37 1.59 -16.24
N THR A 88 14.13 2.66 -15.95
CA THR A 88 15.62 2.84 -16.07
C THR A 88 16.09 3.95 -15.11
N GLY A 89 17.21 3.91 -14.37
CA GLY A 89 17.99 2.83 -13.76
C GLY A 89 17.39 2.37 -12.42
N VAL A 90 16.44 1.43 -12.53
CA VAL A 90 15.49 0.99 -11.48
C VAL A 90 14.77 2.19 -10.85
N ARG A 91 14.27 3.04 -11.76
CA ARG A 91 13.63 4.37 -11.63
C ARG A 91 13.83 5.03 -10.28
N GLU A 92 14.69 6.02 -10.31
CA GLU A 92 16.07 5.70 -9.95
C GLU A 92 16.23 5.55 -8.44
N LYS A 93 16.38 4.26 -8.10
CA LYS A 93 16.41 3.57 -6.81
C LYS A 93 15.10 3.56 -6.04
N ALA A 94 14.03 3.10 -6.71
CA ALA A 94 12.63 3.14 -6.24
C ALA A 94 12.23 4.55 -5.79
N ILE A 95 12.82 5.47 -6.56
CA ILE A 95 12.98 6.90 -6.40
C ILE A 95 13.56 7.20 -5.02
N GLU A 96 14.88 6.98 -4.94
CA GLU A 96 15.80 7.03 -3.79
C GLU A 96 15.20 6.55 -2.45
N ALA A 97 14.51 5.41 -2.59
CA ALA A 97 13.87 4.56 -1.60
C ALA A 97 12.77 5.26 -0.82
N LEU A 98 11.72 5.68 -1.54
CA LEU A 98 10.63 6.46 -0.93
C LEU A 98 11.17 7.77 -0.30
N ASN A 99 12.35 8.20 -0.79
CA ASN A 99 13.31 9.14 -0.24
C ASN A 99 13.51 9.00 1.26
N ASN A 100 14.11 7.84 1.59
CA ASN A 100 14.46 7.35 2.92
C ASN A 100 13.28 7.35 3.88
N SER A 101 12.20 6.73 3.40
CA SER A 101 11.02 6.41 4.18
C SER A 101 10.43 7.61 4.93
N ARG A 102 10.51 8.85 4.38
CA ARG A 102 9.89 10.04 5.01
C ARG A 102 10.24 10.22 6.50
N ARG A 103 11.52 10.01 6.81
CA ARG A 103 12.31 10.73 7.82
C ARG A 103 11.55 11.49 8.90
#